data_AF-A0A1H2SPG2-F1
#
_entry.id   AF-A0A1H2SPG2-F1
#
_cell.length_a   1.000
_cell.length_b   1.000
_cell.length_c   1.000
_cell.angle_alpha   90.00
_cell.angle_beta   90.00
_cell.angle_gamma   90.00
#
_symmetry.space_group_name_H-M   'P 1'
#
loop_
_entity.id
_entity.type
_entity.pdbx_description
1 polymer ?
#
loop_
_entity_poly.entity_id
_entity_poly.type
_entity_poly.pdbx_seq_one_letter_code
_entity_poly.pdbx_strand_id
1 'polypeptide(L)'
;MHQSGGAAFGAGVHDTGHMSGFDWPSLLRVGVAGGLRPAEFWALTPAELVVVLGLEAVEKPLNRARLAELERMYSDMKGAP
;
A
#
# COMPACT_ATOMS: atom_id res chain seq x y z
N MET A 1 26.56 39.39 -9.92
CA MET A 1 27.18 38.09 -9.53
C MET A 1 26.62 37.66 -8.18
N HIS A 2 25.60 36.80 -8.19
CA HIS A 2 25.52 35.61 -7.35
C HIS A 2 24.27 34.83 -7.78
N GLN A 3 24.49 33.76 -8.54
CA GLN A 3 23.52 32.69 -8.68
C GLN A 3 23.50 31.94 -7.34
N SER A 4 22.31 31.66 -6.80
CA SER A 4 22.11 30.57 -5.86
C SER A 4 20.88 29.81 -6.33
N GLY A 5 21.14 28.68 -6.99
CA GLY A 5 20.12 27.73 -7.40
C GLY A 5 19.52 27.06 -6.17
N GLY A 6 18.24 27.29 -5.95
CA GLY A 6 17.40 26.39 -5.16
C GLY A 6 16.91 25.30 -6.11
N ALA A 7 17.46 24.10 -5.97
CA ALA A 7 17.01 22.92 -6.69
C ALA A 7 15.50 22.76 -6.48
N ALA A 8 14.76 22.86 -7.58
CA ALA A 8 13.38 22.45 -7.65
C ALA A 8 13.31 20.95 -7.34
N PHE A 9 12.76 20.58 -6.18
CA PHE A 9 12.18 19.25 -6.03
C PHE A 9 10.81 19.26 -6.72
N GLY A 10 10.85 19.26 -8.04
CA GLY A 10 9.75 18.77 -8.85
C GLY A 10 9.63 17.27 -8.59
N ALA A 11 8.69 16.89 -7.75
CA ALA A 11 8.07 15.58 -7.84
C ALA A 11 6.57 15.83 -7.97
N GLY A 12 6.16 16.06 -9.22
CA GLY A 12 4.78 15.77 -9.59
C GLY A 12 4.54 14.32 -9.21
N VAL A 13 3.80 14.08 -8.13
CA VAL A 13 3.26 12.75 -7.87
C VAL A 13 2.21 12.57 -8.93
N HIS A 14 2.60 11.77 -9.91
CA HIS A 14 1.83 11.33 -11.05
C HIS A 14 0.36 11.09 -10.70
N ASP A 15 -0.48 12.05 -11.09
CA ASP A 15 -1.82 11.73 -11.56
C ASP A 15 -1.65 11.07 -12.94
N THR A 16 -1.34 9.78 -12.94
CA THR A 16 -1.51 8.92 -14.11
C THR A 16 -2.64 7.98 -13.78
N GLY A 17 -3.86 8.42 -14.08
CA GLY A 17 -4.94 7.51 -14.39
C GLY A 17 -4.48 6.55 -15.48
N HIS A 18 -4.28 5.28 -15.12
CA HIS A 18 -4.75 4.08 -15.83
C HIS A 18 -4.37 2.82 -15.03
N MET A 19 -5.39 2.10 -14.56
CA MET A 19 -5.42 0.71 -14.05
C MET A 19 -4.19 0.26 -13.26
N SER A 20 -4.10 0.46 -11.95
CA SER A 20 -2.81 0.19 -11.31
C SER A 20 -2.96 -0.42 -9.92
N GLY A 21 -2.35 -1.61 -9.78
CA GLY A 21 -2.43 -2.46 -8.61
C GLY A 21 -1.86 -1.84 -7.34
N PHE A 22 -1.74 -2.68 -6.32
CA PHE A 22 -1.32 -2.27 -4.99
C PHE A 22 -0.04 -1.41 -5.01
N ASP A 23 -0.09 -0.23 -4.37
CA ASP A 23 1.01 0.76 -4.33
C ASP A 23 2.14 0.31 -3.40
N TRP A 24 2.86 -0.72 -3.85
CA TRP A 24 4.02 -1.28 -3.18
C TRP A 24 5.12 -0.25 -2.91
N PRO A 25 5.50 0.64 -3.86
CA PRO A 25 6.54 1.61 -3.60
C PRO A 25 6.23 2.54 -2.45
N SER A 26 4.99 3.01 -2.33
CA SER A 26 4.60 3.89 -1.23
C SER A 26 4.57 3.16 0.10
N LEU A 27 4.09 1.91 0.15
CA LEU A 27 4.12 1.11 1.38
C LEU A 27 5.54 0.90 1.91
N LEU A 28 6.49 0.57 1.03
CA LEU A 28 7.89 0.38 1.41
C LEU A 28 8.55 1.67 1.90
N ARG A 29 8.26 2.82 1.27
CA ARG A 29 8.78 4.12 1.73
C ARG A 29 8.28 4.45 3.14
N VAL A 30 7.01 4.18 3.43
CA VAL A 30 6.44 4.40 4.77
C VAL A 30 7.08 3.45 5.79
N GLY A 31 7.29 2.18 5.45
CA GLY A 31 7.98 1.23 6.33
C GLY A 31 9.43 1.63 6.66
N VAL A 32 10.20 2.04 5.64
CA VAL A 32 11.59 2.51 5.83
C VAL A 32 11.64 3.82 6.62
N ALA A 33 10.73 4.76 6.35
CA ALA A 33 10.60 5.99 7.12
C ALA A 33 10.24 5.72 8.59
N GLY A 34 9.52 4.63 8.87
CA GLY A 34 9.22 4.11 10.20
C GLY A 34 10.36 3.31 10.86
N GLY A 35 11.53 3.19 10.23
CA GLY A 35 12.70 2.53 10.79
C GLY A 35 12.74 1.01 10.60
N LEU A 36 11.83 0.42 9.82
CA LEU A 36 11.84 -1.01 9.53
C LEU A 36 12.95 -1.35 8.53
N ARG A 37 13.78 -2.34 8.86
CA ARG A 37 14.68 -2.97 7.88
C ARG A 37 13.87 -3.82 6.90
N PRO A 38 14.33 -4.04 5.67
CA PRO A 38 13.61 -4.85 4.69
C PRO A 38 13.23 -6.26 5.21
N ALA A 39 14.12 -6.91 5.97
CA ALA A 39 13.85 -8.22 6.55
C ALA A 39 12.75 -8.19 7.62
N GLU A 40 12.67 -7.11 8.42
CA GLU A 40 11.63 -6.95 9.44
C GLU A 40 10.28 -6.69 8.77
N PHE A 41 10.25 -5.83 7.76
CA PHE A 41 9.03 -5.56 6.99
C PHE A 41 8.39 -6.84 6.43
N TRP A 42 9.19 -7.75 5.86
CA TRP A 42 8.69 -9.01 5.31
C TRP A 42 8.40 -10.08 6.36
N ALA A 43 8.91 -9.94 7.58
CA ALA A 43 8.62 -10.85 8.68
C ALA A 43 7.30 -10.49 9.41
N LEU A 44 6.84 -9.25 9.30
CA LEU A 44 5.59 -8.79 9.91
C LEU A 44 4.38 -9.37 9.19
N THR A 45 3.38 -9.74 9.97
CA THR A 45 2.03 -9.96 9.43
C THR A 45 1.44 -8.62 8.96
N PRO A 46 0.49 -8.62 8.01
CA PRO A 46 -0.18 -7.37 7.60
C PRO A 46 -0.84 -6.63 8.76
N ALA A 47 -1.36 -7.34 9.77
CA ALA A 47 -1.95 -6.74 10.94
C ALA A 47 -0.90 -6.03 11.82
N GLU A 48 0.25 -6.65 12.05
CA GLU A 48 1.35 -6.02 12.81
C GLU A 48 1.93 -4.83 12.03
N LEU A 49 2.00 -4.92 10.71
CA LEU A 49 2.43 -3.81 9.87
C LEU A 49 1.51 -2.59 10.04
N VAL A 50 0.19 -2.77 10.03
CA VAL A 50 -0.78 -1.68 10.28
C VAL A 50 -0.56 -1.03 11.65
N VAL A 51 -0.32 -1.83 12.68
CA VAL A 51 -0.04 -1.34 14.04
C VAL A 51 1.26 -0.55 14.10
N VAL A 52 2.35 -1.08 13.53
CA VAL A 52 3.67 -0.43 13.51
C VAL A 52 3.64 0.88 12.72
N LEU A 53 2.86 0.92 11.64
CA LEU A 53 2.68 2.14 10.84
C LEU A 53 1.73 3.16 11.48
N GLY A 54 1.11 2.85 12.62
CA GLY A 54 0.16 3.74 13.29
C GLY A 54 -1.09 4.01 12.46
N LEU A 55 -1.44 3.10 11.55
CA LEU A 55 -2.63 3.22 10.72
C LEU A 55 -3.84 2.77 11.54
N GLU A 56 -4.89 3.60 11.58
CA GLU A 56 -6.16 3.18 12.14
C GLU A 56 -6.76 2.09 11.25
N ALA A 57 -6.79 0.85 11.74
CA ALA A 57 -7.44 -0.25 11.05
C ALA A 57 -8.96 -0.01 11.03
N VAL A 58 -9.48 0.58 9.95
CA VAL A 58 -10.93 0.80 9.80
C VAL A 58 -11.65 -0.50 9.40
N GLU A 59 -10.93 -1.52 8.94
CA GLU A 59 -11.55 -2.71 8.38
C GLU A 59 -11.97 -3.71 9.46
N LYS A 60 -13.29 -3.92 9.58
CA LYS A 60 -13.88 -4.93 10.45
C LYS A 60 -13.22 -6.29 10.20
N PRO A 61 -13.01 -7.11 11.26
CA PRO A 61 -12.52 -8.47 11.10
C PRO A 61 -13.30 -9.21 10.00
N LEU A 62 -12.57 -9.90 9.13
CA LEU A 62 -13.13 -10.68 8.04
C LEU A 62 -14.01 -11.79 8.62
N ASN A 63 -15.33 -11.59 8.59
CA ASN A 63 -16.29 -12.59 9.04
C ASN A 63 -16.80 -13.43 7.86
N ARG A 64 -17.48 -14.54 8.16
CA ARG A 64 -17.96 -15.48 7.14
C ARG A 64 -18.89 -14.83 6.12
N ALA A 65 -19.73 -13.89 6.54
CA ALA A 65 -20.62 -13.15 5.66
C ALA A 65 -19.84 -12.20 4.72
N ARG A 66 -18.86 -11.47 5.26
CA ARG A 66 -18.00 -10.58 4.47
C ARG A 66 -17.14 -11.36 3.46
N LEU A 67 -16.64 -12.53 3.84
CA LEU A 67 -15.91 -13.38 2.92
C LEU A 67 -16.80 -13.89 1.77
N ALA A 68 -18.02 -14.34 2.05
CA ALA A 68 -18.98 -14.75 1.02
C ALA A 68 -19.33 -13.61 0.06
N GLU A 69 -19.37 -12.37 0.55
CA GLU A 69 -19.57 -11.18 -0.27
C GLU A 69 -18.38 -10.90 -1.19
N LEU A 70 -17.15 -10.95 -0.65
CA LEU A 70 -15.93 -10.78 -1.44
C LEU A 70 -15.77 -11.87 -2.50
N GLU A 71 -16.12 -13.12 -2.17
CA GLU A 71 -16.10 -14.24 -3.11
C GLU A 71 -17.04 -13.98 -4.30
N ARG A 72 -18.23 -13.42 -4.09
CA ARG A 72 -19.13 -13.04 -5.18
C ARG A 72 -18.60 -11.88 -6.02
N MET A 73 -17.99 -10.89 -5.37
CA MET A 73 -17.48 -9.68 -6.03
C MET A 73 -16.23 -9.93 -6.87
N TYR A 74 -15.35 -10.82 -6.42
CA TYR A 74 -14.04 -11.08 -7.02
C TYR A 74 -13.87 -12.54 -7.43
N SER A 75 -14.97 -13.27 -7.66
CA SER A 75 -14.87 -14.58 -8.29
C SER A 75 -14.30 -14.37 -9.68
N ASP A 76 -13.01 -14.64 -9.84
CA ASP A 76 -12.43 -14.98 -11.12
C ASP A 76 -13.25 -16.15 -11.65
N MET A 77 -14.14 -15.89 -12.61
CA MET A 77 -15.04 -16.90 -13.15
C MET A 77 -14.20 -18.14 -13.48
N LYS A 78 -14.50 -19.24 -12.79
CA LYS A 78 -13.80 -20.52 -12.95
C LYS A 78 -13.76 -20.87 -14.43
N GLY A 79 -12.57 -20.83 -15.02
CA GLY A 79 -12.28 -21.32 -16.37
C GLY A 79 -13.20 -20.76 -17.45
N ALA A 80 -12.79 -19.66 -18.09
CA ALA A 80 -13.23 -19.45 -19.46
C ALA A 80 -12.89 -20.71 -20.29
N PRO A 81 -13.82 -21.22 -21.14
CA PRO A 81 -13.63 -22.46 -21.88
C PRO A 81 -12.42 -22.44 -22.82
#